data_AF-A0AAJ1RRX5-F1
#
_entry.id   AF-A0AAJ1RRX5-F1
#
_cell.length_a   1.000
_cell.length_b   1.000
_cell.length_c   1.000
_cell.angle_alpha   90.00
_cell.angle_beta   90.00
_cell.angle_gamma   90.00
#
_symmetry.space_group_name_H-M   'P 1'
#
loop_
_entity.id
_entity.type
_entity.pdbx_description
1 polymer ?
#
loop_
_entity_poly.entity_id
_entity_poly.type
_entity_poly.pdbx_seq_one_letter_code
_entity_poly.pdbx_strand_id
1 'polypeptide(L)'
;SSSDSMQLQSRHLQRTVEDVKGDASGAMGTGNDCDDSKESCVIGVALRSWSGLDALGDNPPGALPYADYTIEATLQYDTSIVISYPLVTVVNGLAEWDSGNGEYGGGSALVGEDGSELPLPGSVDSFELNTKYIPIEDWAVSDYGCYHFTIEVSQTSPWSDGSTVSHTSYYEYTEEGGESEPGEQSENPTNEAWTSVPSCEN
;
A
#
# COMPACT_ATOMS: atom_id res chain seq x y z
N SER A 1 -29.17 -35.24 -24.73
CA SER A 1 -27.88 -34.52 -24.60
C SER A 1 -28.21 -33.05 -24.46
N SER A 2 -28.00 -32.46 -23.28
CA SER A 2 -28.15 -31.01 -23.10
C SER A 2 -26.75 -30.42 -23.24
N SER A 3 -26.54 -29.51 -24.19
CA SER A 3 -25.35 -28.66 -24.21
C SER A 3 -25.73 -27.36 -23.51
N ASP A 4 -25.24 -27.16 -22.29
CA ASP A 4 -25.27 -25.84 -21.68
C ASP A 4 -24.23 -24.97 -22.40
N SER A 5 -24.68 -24.09 -23.29
CA SER A 5 -23.85 -23.02 -23.83
C SER A 5 -24.03 -21.80 -22.95
N MET A 6 -22.97 -21.41 -22.22
CA MET A 6 -22.92 -20.13 -21.53
C MET A 6 -22.25 -19.10 -22.44
N GLN A 7 -22.94 -17.98 -22.67
CA GLN A 7 -22.39 -16.86 -23.42
C GLN A 7 -21.55 -16.03 -22.44
N LEU A 8 -20.22 -16.15 -22.52
CA LEU A 8 -19.30 -15.35 -21.73
C LEU A 8 -19.58 -13.87 -22.02
N GLN A 9 -19.99 -13.12 -20.99
CA GLN A 9 -20.16 -11.67 -21.12
C GLN A 9 -18.77 -11.07 -21.35
N SER A 10 -18.64 -10.11 -22.28
CA SER A 10 -17.35 -9.51 -22.66
C SER A 10 -16.50 -9.03 -21.48
N ARG A 11 -17.14 -8.54 -20.40
CA ARG A 11 -16.47 -8.14 -19.15
C ARG A 11 -15.70 -9.27 -18.44
N HIS A 12 -16.05 -10.54 -18.66
CA HIS A 12 -15.29 -11.70 -18.13
C HIS A 12 -14.10 -12.09 -19.02
N LEU A 13 -13.97 -11.46 -20.19
CA LEU A 13 -12.83 -11.58 -21.10
C LEU A 13 -11.90 -10.37 -21.01
N GLN A 14 -12.28 -9.35 -20.22
CA GLN A 14 -11.46 -8.18 -20.06
C GLN A 14 -10.24 -8.55 -19.21
N ARG A 15 -9.07 -8.17 -19.73
CA ARG A 15 -7.77 -8.39 -19.08
C ARG A 15 -6.95 -7.11 -19.00
N THR A 16 -7.50 -6.01 -19.53
CA THR A 16 -6.91 -4.68 -19.46
C THR A 16 -7.22 -4.06 -18.11
N VAL A 17 -6.17 -3.64 -17.40
CA VAL A 17 -6.26 -2.82 -16.20
C VAL A 17 -6.63 -1.41 -16.63
N GLU A 18 -7.69 -0.87 -16.03
CA GLU A 18 -8.21 0.47 -16.32
C GLU A 18 -8.03 1.41 -15.12
N ASP A 19 -7.97 0.87 -13.91
CA ASP A 19 -7.80 1.62 -12.67
C ASP A 19 -6.90 0.90 -11.67
N VAL A 20 -6.26 1.68 -10.80
CA VAL A 20 -5.37 1.24 -9.74
C VAL A 20 -5.57 2.11 -8.50
N LYS A 21 -5.44 1.51 -7.31
CA LYS A 21 -5.45 2.23 -6.03
C LYS A 21 -4.38 1.69 -5.11
N GLY A 22 -3.92 2.53 -4.18
CA GLY A 22 -2.90 2.18 -3.20
C GLY A 22 -3.25 2.75 -1.84
N ASP A 23 -2.99 1.97 -0.78
CA ASP A 23 -3.17 2.40 0.61
C ASP A 23 -1.95 2.04 1.46
N ALA A 24 -1.54 2.96 2.34
CA ALA A 24 -0.56 2.77 3.39
C ALA A 24 -1.21 3.01 4.76
N SER A 25 -1.40 1.94 5.53
CA SER A 25 -1.96 2.01 6.88
C SER A 25 -0.85 2.02 7.93
N GLY A 26 -0.86 3.01 8.82
CA GLY A 26 0.10 3.09 9.92
C GLY A 26 -0.08 1.96 10.94
N ALA A 27 1.02 1.33 11.34
CA ALA A 27 1.06 0.43 12.49
C ALA A 27 1.43 1.25 13.73
N MET A 28 0.61 1.17 14.78
CA MET A 28 0.80 1.93 16.01
C MET A 28 1.40 1.03 17.10
N GLY A 29 2.43 1.54 17.79
CA GLY A 29 3.03 0.94 18.97
C GLY A 29 2.60 1.66 20.26
N THR A 30 2.77 0.99 21.40
CA THR A 30 2.58 1.59 22.73
C THR A 30 3.58 1.03 23.74
N GLY A 31 3.81 1.74 24.84
CA GLY A 31 4.67 1.26 25.92
C GLY A 31 6.09 0.99 25.43
N ASN A 32 6.57 -0.26 25.52
CA ASN A 32 7.94 -0.63 25.17
C ASN A 32 8.25 -0.53 23.66
N ASP A 33 7.24 -0.38 22.81
CA ASP A 33 7.45 -0.16 21.38
C ASP A 33 7.87 1.29 21.08
N CYS A 34 7.65 2.20 22.03
CA CYS A 34 7.89 3.63 21.90
C CYS A 34 8.96 4.11 22.87
N ASP A 35 9.57 5.26 22.55
CA ASP A 35 10.43 5.96 23.49
C ASP A 35 9.64 6.37 24.75
N ASP A 36 10.31 6.43 25.90
CA ASP A 36 9.70 6.79 27.20
C ASP A 36 8.99 8.16 27.20
N SER A 37 9.29 9.03 26.22
CA SER A 37 8.66 10.33 26.04
C SER A 37 7.35 10.29 25.24
N LYS A 38 6.92 9.12 24.76
CA LYS A 38 5.75 8.93 23.89
C LYS A 38 4.75 7.95 24.49
N GLU A 39 3.46 8.27 24.45
CA GLU A 39 2.40 7.31 24.82
C GLU A 39 2.11 6.33 23.67
N SER A 40 2.16 6.84 22.43
CA SER A 40 2.00 6.06 21.21
C SER A 40 2.91 6.58 20.10
N CYS A 41 3.35 5.66 19.24
CA CYS A 41 4.28 5.94 18.16
C CYS A 41 3.92 5.15 16.90
N VAL A 42 4.28 5.66 15.72
CA VAL A 42 4.19 4.94 14.46
C VAL A 42 5.40 4.01 14.37
N ILE A 43 5.15 2.70 14.39
CA ILE A 43 6.21 1.68 14.33
C ILE A 43 6.43 1.15 12.90
N GLY A 44 5.61 1.55 11.94
CA GLY A 44 5.78 1.25 10.53
C GLY A 44 4.48 1.39 9.72
N VAL A 45 4.45 0.85 8.50
CA VAL A 45 3.27 0.90 7.61
C VAL A 45 2.99 -0.42 6.92
N ALA A 46 1.72 -0.78 6.80
CA ALA A 46 1.26 -1.87 5.96
C ALA A 46 0.77 -1.32 4.63
N LEU A 47 1.25 -1.89 3.53
CA LEU A 47 0.93 -1.45 2.18
C LEU A 47 -0.09 -2.39 1.52
N ARG A 48 -1.02 -1.82 0.76
CA ARG A 48 -2.02 -2.54 -0.04
C ARG A 48 -2.19 -1.87 -1.39
N SER A 49 -2.54 -2.66 -2.39
CA SER A 49 -2.89 -2.14 -3.71
C SER A 49 -4.10 -2.85 -4.28
N TRP A 50 -4.75 -2.21 -5.24
CA TRP A 50 -5.82 -2.79 -6.03
C TRP A 50 -5.57 -2.47 -7.49
N SER A 51 -5.77 -3.42 -8.38
CA SER A 51 -5.61 -3.21 -9.82
C SER A 51 -6.73 -3.93 -10.56
N GLY A 52 -7.36 -3.26 -11.52
CA GLY A 52 -8.53 -3.86 -12.14
C GLY A 52 -9.30 -2.97 -13.11
N LEU A 53 -10.57 -3.34 -13.29
CA LEU A 53 -11.56 -2.56 -14.02
C LEU A 53 -11.92 -1.31 -13.23
N ASP A 54 -12.12 -0.19 -13.93
CA ASP A 54 -12.57 1.03 -13.30
C ASP A 54 -13.88 0.81 -12.52
N ALA A 55 -13.97 1.41 -11.34
CA ALA A 55 -15.11 1.32 -10.45
C ALA A 55 -15.67 2.73 -10.18
N LEU A 56 -16.99 2.84 -10.02
CA LEU A 56 -17.61 4.14 -9.82
C LEU A 56 -17.14 4.80 -8.51
N GLY A 57 -16.56 5.99 -8.61
CA GLY A 57 -16.13 6.80 -7.46
C GLY A 57 -14.88 6.24 -6.77
N ASP A 58 -14.85 6.31 -5.45
CA ASP A 58 -13.66 5.91 -4.67
C ASP A 58 -13.59 4.41 -4.37
N ASN A 59 -14.49 3.59 -4.93
CA ASN A 59 -14.48 2.15 -4.74
C ASN A 59 -13.21 1.49 -5.32
N PRO A 60 -12.68 0.41 -4.70
CA PRO A 60 -11.58 -0.34 -5.29
C PRO A 60 -11.91 -0.85 -6.70
N PRO A 61 -10.93 -0.89 -7.62
CA PRO A 61 -11.07 -1.48 -8.95
C PRO A 61 -11.70 -2.88 -8.94
N GLY A 62 -12.46 -3.23 -9.97
CA GLY A 62 -13.03 -4.57 -10.15
C GLY A 62 -11.99 -5.60 -10.54
N ALA A 63 -12.02 -6.78 -9.92
CA ALA A 63 -11.00 -7.81 -10.07
C ALA A 63 -10.88 -8.37 -11.51
N LEU A 64 -9.66 -8.72 -11.92
CA LEU A 64 -9.32 -9.27 -13.22
C LEU A 64 -8.59 -10.63 -13.09
N PRO A 65 -9.31 -11.75 -12.94
CA PRO A 65 -8.73 -13.06 -12.58
C PRO A 65 -7.81 -13.67 -13.61
N TYR A 66 -7.81 -13.14 -14.84
CA TYR A 66 -6.96 -13.65 -15.89
C TYR A 66 -5.95 -12.61 -16.35
N ALA A 67 -5.89 -11.40 -15.80
CA ALA A 67 -4.97 -10.38 -16.31
C ALA A 67 -3.50 -10.70 -16.00
N ASP A 68 -2.62 -10.27 -16.91
CA ASP A 68 -1.17 -10.30 -16.73
C ASP A 68 -0.69 -8.85 -16.66
N TYR A 69 0.04 -8.48 -15.61
CA TYR A 69 0.54 -7.11 -15.38
C TYR A 69 1.67 -7.11 -14.35
N THR A 70 2.40 -6.00 -14.28
CA THR A 70 3.41 -5.76 -13.24
C THR A 70 3.02 -4.56 -12.39
N ILE A 71 3.41 -4.57 -11.12
CA ILE A 71 3.14 -3.50 -10.17
C ILE A 71 4.46 -3.02 -9.57
N GLU A 72 4.70 -1.71 -9.64
CA GLU A 72 5.74 -1.01 -8.89
C GLU A 72 5.06 -0.17 -7.80
N ALA A 73 5.52 -0.32 -6.56
CA ALA A 73 4.94 0.34 -5.40
C ALA A 73 6.01 1.08 -4.60
N THR A 74 5.82 2.38 -4.40
CA THR A 74 6.83 3.26 -3.80
C THR A 74 6.18 4.19 -2.78
N LEU A 75 6.70 4.20 -1.55
CA LEU A 75 6.40 5.24 -0.56
C LEU A 75 7.50 6.29 -0.61
N GLN A 76 7.13 7.55 -0.64
CA GLN A 76 8.06 8.68 -0.69
C GLN A 76 7.76 9.69 0.41
N TYR A 77 8.81 10.39 0.84
CA TYR A 77 8.76 11.57 1.70
C TYR A 77 9.37 12.73 0.89
N ASP A 78 8.57 13.76 0.62
CA ASP A 78 8.87 14.82 -0.35
C ASP A 78 9.29 14.30 -1.74
N THR A 79 10.60 14.13 -1.95
CA THR A 79 11.18 13.63 -3.21
C THR A 79 12.06 12.40 -3.01
N SER A 80 12.21 11.95 -1.75
CA SER A 80 13.04 10.82 -1.37
C SER A 80 12.20 9.55 -1.33
N ILE A 81 12.71 8.48 -1.94
CA ILE A 81 12.09 7.16 -1.82
C ILE A 81 12.38 6.61 -0.43
N VAL A 82 11.30 6.35 0.32
CA VAL A 82 11.33 5.82 1.69
C VAL A 82 11.25 4.31 1.67
N ILE A 83 10.31 3.78 0.88
CA ILE A 83 10.09 2.35 0.66
C ILE A 83 10.01 2.13 -0.84
N SER A 84 10.75 1.15 -1.34
CA SER A 84 10.61 0.63 -2.71
C SER A 84 10.30 -0.85 -2.61
N TYR A 85 9.03 -1.20 -2.81
CA TYR A 85 8.60 -2.59 -2.72
C TYR A 85 9.11 -3.38 -3.94
N PRO A 86 9.44 -4.68 -3.81
CA PRO A 86 9.87 -5.47 -4.94
C PRO A 86 8.83 -5.48 -6.06
N LEU A 87 9.30 -5.55 -7.30
CA LEU A 87 8.42 -5.66 -8.47
C LEU A 87 7.49 -6.86 -8.30
N VAL A 88 6.18 -6.61 -8.32
CA VAL A 88 5.18 -7.68 -8.31
C VAL A 88 4.85 -8.04 -9.74
N THR A 89 4.88 -9.33 -10.05
CA THR A 89 4.40 -9.86 -11.33
C THR A 89 3.11 -10.61 -11.11
N VAL A 90 2.05 -10.22 -11.82
CA VAL A 90 0.77 -10.93 -11.83
C VAL A 90 0.64 -11.68 -13.14
N VAL A 91 0.43 -13.00 -13.04
CA VAL A 91 0.15 -13.87 -14.19
C VAL A 91 -1.11 -14.65 -13.90
N ASN A 92 -2.14 -14.43 -14.72
CA ASN A 92 -3.40 -15.17 -14.63
C ASN A 92 -3.98 -15.20 -13.19
N GLY A 93 -3.98 -14.04 -12.54
CA GLY A 93 -4.50 -13.86 -11.18
C GLY A 93 -3.59 -14.33 -10.05
N LEU A 94 -2.39 -14.83 -10.33
CA LEU A 94 -1.38 -15.13 -9.31
C LEU A 94 -0.35 -13.99 -9.28
N ALA A 95 -0.31 -13.25 -8.17
CA ALA A 95 0.71 -12.25 -7.89
C ALA A 95 1.90 -12.90 -7.19
N GLU A 96 3.11 -12.60 -7.63
CA GLU A 96 4.37 -13.06 -7.03
C GLU A 96 5.37 -11.92 -6.93
N TRP A 97 6.14 -11.89 -5.85
CA TRP A 97 7.25 -10.96 -5.65
C TRP A 97 8.40 -11.65 -4.94
N ASP A 98 9.62 -11.19 -5.19
CA ASP A 98 10.82 -11.69 -4.54
C ASP A 98 11.81 -10.53 -4.31
N SER A 99 12.12 -10.26 -3.04
CA SER A 99 13.17 -9.30 -2.66
C SER A 99 14.57 -9.92 -2.60
N GLY A 100 14.73 -11.20 -2.92
CA GLY A 100 16.03 -11.89 -2.87
C GLY A 100 16.54 -12.16 -1.45
N ASN A 101 15.62 -12.45 -0.51
CA ASN A 101 15.86 -12.46 0.95
C ASN A 101 16.14 -11.07 1.57
N GLY A 102 15.67 -10.00 0.92
CA GLY A 102 15.64 -8.66 1.50
C GLY A 102 14.49 -8.48 2.49
N GLU A 103 14.28 -7.23 2.89
CA GLU A 103 13.38 -6.83 3.99
C GLU A 103 11.92 -7.26 3.78
N TYR A 104 11.48 -7.33 2.53
CA TYR A 104 10.10 -7.65 2.17
C TYR A 104 9.88 -9.17 1.97
N GLY A 105 10.94 -9.96 2.06
CA GLY A 105 10.92 -11.39 1.74
C GLY A 105 10.46 -11.68 0.31
N GLY A 106 10.03 -12.91 0.07
CA GLY A 106 9.30 -13.29 -1.14
C GLY A 106 7.91 -13.78 -0.76
N GLY A 107 6.95 -13.65 -1.66
CA GLY A 107 5.58 -14.04 -1.39
C GLY A 107 4.72 -14.14 -2.63
N SER A 108 3.48 -14.58 -2.41
CA SER A 108 2.47 -14.73 -3.44
C SER A 108 1.08 -14.48 -2.88
N ALA A 109 0.18 -13.95 -3.71
CA ALA A 109 -1.23 -13.78 -3.39
C ALA A 109 -2.10 -14.05 -4.61
N LEU A 110 -3.35 -14.47 -4.38
CA LEU A 110 -4.35 -14.56 -5.44
C LEU A 110 -5.07 -13.21 -5.57
N VAL A 111 -5.12 -12.70 -6.79
CA VAL A 111 -5.85 -11.50 -7.18
C VAL A 111 -6.79 -11.86 -8.33
N GLY A 112 -8.04 -11.41 -8.28
CA GLY A 112 -9.06 -11.80 -9.25
C GLY A 112 -10.25 -12.53 -8.66
N GLU A 113 -10.04 -13.78 -8.23
CA GLU A 113 -11.14 -14.63 -7.74
C GLU A 113 -11.72 -14.11 -6.42
N ASP A 114 -10.86 -13.68 -5.50
CA ASP A 114 -11.24 -13.19 -4.17
C ASP A 114 -11.39 -11.65 -4.10
N GLY A 115 -11.07 -10.94 -5.18
CA GLY A 115 -11.05 -9.49 -5.24
C GLY A 115 -9.81 -8.95 -5.95
N SER A 116 -9.75 -7.64 -6.16
CA SER A 116 -8.59 -6.96 -6.77
C SER A 116 -7.50 -6.61 -5.75
N GLU A 117 -7.75 -6.83 -4.46
CA GLU A 117 -6.84 -6.48 -3.39
C GLU A 117 -5.59 -7.34 -3.42
N LEU A 118 -4.44 -6.69 -3.42
CA LEU A 118 -3.14 -7.29 -3.26
C LEU A 118 -2.49 -6.74 -1.97
N PRO A 119 -2.31 -7.58 -0.94
CA PRO A 119 -1.48 -7.20 0.20
C PRO A 119 -0.01 -7.10 -0.23
N LEU A 120 0.67 -6.07 0.25
CA LEU A 120 2.11 -5.85 0.07
C LEU A 120 2.78 -5.90 1.46
N PRO A 121 2.88 -7.11 2.06
CA PRO A 121 3.30 -7.27 3.45
C PRO A 121 4.77 -6.88 3.67
N GLY A 122 5.05 -6.30 4.84
CA GLY A 122 6.42 -6.16 5.35
C GLY A 122 6.92 -7.40 6.10
N SER A 123 7.86 -7.21 7.02
CA SER A 123 8.53 -8.27 7.77
C SER A 123 7.87 -8.59 9.12
N VAL A 124 7.17 -7.64 9.75
CA VAL A 124 6.66 -7.76 11.12
C VAL A 124 5.13 -7.90 11.16
N ASP A 125 4.62 -8.87 11.93
CA ASP A 125 3.18 -9.10 12.08
C ASP A 125 2.48 -7.98 12.88
N SER A 126 1.36 -7.46 12.36
CA SER A 126 0.42 -6.61 13.10
C SER A 126 -0.92 -7.31 13.24
N PHE A 127 -1.32 -7.61 14.48
CA PHE A 127 -2.63 -8.14 14.77
C PHE A 127 -3.75 -7.13 14.51
N GLU A 128 -3.48 -5.84 14.74
CA GLU A 128 -4.47 -4.78 14.55
C GLU A 128 -4.80 -4.56 13.07
N LEU A 129 -3.78 -4.60 12.21
CA LEU A 129 -3.93 -4.44 10.76
C LEU A 129 -4.27 -5.76 10.05
N ASN A 130 -4.23 -6.89 10.76
CA ASN A 130 -4.42 -8.23 10.21
C ASN A 130 -3.52 -8.52 9.00
N THR A 131 -2.29 -7.99 9.03
CA THR A 131 -1.28 -8.13 7.98
C THR A 131 0.10 -7.83 8.55
N LYS A 132 1.15 -7.95 7.74
CA LYS A 132 2.49 -7.52 8.11
C LYS A 132 2.75 -6.08 7.68
N TYR A 133 3.43 -5.33 8.54
CA TYR A 133 3.90 -3.98 8.25
C TYR A 133 5.40 -3.98 8.00
N ILE A 134 5.85 -2.95 7.28
CA ILE A 134 7.26 -2.62 7.06
C ILE A 134 7.67 -1.72 8.22
N PRO A 135 8.54 -2.18 9.13
CA PRO A 135 8.88 -1.42 10.32
C PRO A 135 9.64 -0.14 9.96
N ILE A 136 9.46 0.89 10.78
CA ILE A 136 9.99 2.24 10.51
C ILE A 136 11.53 2.27 10.47
N GLU A 137 12.18 1.29 11.09
CA GLU A 137 13.64 1.11 11.05
C GLU A 137 14.19 0.75 9.66
N ASP A 138 13.33 0.25 8.77
CA ASP A 138 13.70 -0.10 7.39
C ASP A 138 13.48 1.05 6.40
N TRP A 139 12.95 2.18 6.87
CA TRP A 139 12.65 3.32 6.04
C TRP A 139 13.92 4.09 5.74
N ALA A 140 14.11 4.52 4.49
CA ALA A 140 15.26 5.34 4.14
C ALA A 140 15.22 6.73 4.82
N VAL A 141 14.02 7.25 5.09
CA VAL A 141 13.73 8.50 5.81
C VAL A 141 12.49 8.27 6.69
N SER A 142 12.55 8.66 7.95
CA SER A 142 11.49 8.45 8.94
C SER A 142 11.21 9.74 9.74
N ASP A 143 11.04 10.86 9.04
CA ASP A 143 10.78 12.18 9.64
C ASP A 143 9.29 12.52 9.60
N TYR A 144 8.84 13.37 10.52
CA TYR A 144 7.49 13.93 10.48
C TYR A 144 7.28 14.78 9.23
N GLY A 145 6.05 14.79 8.75
CA GLY A 145 5.61 15.51 7.55
C GLY A 145 4.86 14.59 6.59
N CYS A 146 4.84 15.00 5.31
CA CYS A 146 3.96 14.38 4.35
C CYS A 146 4.64 13.28 3.52
N TYR A 147 3.94 12.15 3.43
CA TYR A 147 4.30 10.98 2.66
C TYR A 147 3.30 10.75 1.55
N HIS A 148 3.76 10.19 0.43
CA HIS A 148 2.88 9.76 -0.66
C HIS A 148 3.25 8.37 -1.16
N PHE A 149 2.22 7.55 -1.31
CA PHE A 149 2.32 6.18 -1.76
C PHE A 149 1.83 6.07 -3.20
N THR A 150 2.73 5.74 -4.11
CA THR A 150 2.44 5.62 -5.53
C THR A 150 2.46 4.16 -5.96
N ILE A 151 1.41 3.74 -6.65
CA ILE A 151 1.33 2.47 -7.37
C ILE A 151 1.33 2.75 -8.86
N GLU A 152 2.17 2.03 -9.58
CA GLU A 152 2.24 2.04 -11.04
C GLU A 152 2.04 0.63 -11.59
N VAL A 153 1.07 0.48 -12.50
CA VAL A 153 0.72 -0.79 -13.14
C VAL A 153 1.04 -0.71 -14.62
N SER A 154 1.78 -1.69 -15.11
CA SER A 154 2.15 -1.80 -16.52
C SER A 154 1.66 -3.12 -17.13
N GLN A 155 1.20 -3.05 -18.37
CA GLN A 155 0.76 -4.20 -19.16
C GLN A 155 1.41 -4.20 -20.54
N THR A 156 1.49 -5.38 -21.14
CA THR A 156 1.98 -5.54 -22.51
C THR A 156 0.85 -5.79 -23.50
N SER A 157 1.16 -5.68 -24.79
CA SER A 157 0.26 -6.06 -25.89
C SER A 157 -0.27 -7.50 -25.71
N PRO A 158 -1.55 -7.79 -25.99
CA PRO A 158 -2.55 -6.91 -26.64
C PRO A 158 -3.37 -6.04 -25.67
N TRP A 159 -3.09 -6.09 -24.36
CA TRP A 159 -3.95 -5.49 -23.33
C TRP A 159 -3.67 -4.02 -23.06
N SER A 160 -2.43 -3.59 -23.29
CA SER A 160 -2.00 -2.19 -23.25
C SER A 160 -1.11 -1.88 -24.46
N ASP A 161 -1.03 -0.60 -24.80
CA ASP A 161 -0.06 -0.02 -25.73
C ASP A 161 1.31 0.24 -25.08
N GLY A 162 1.50 -0.18 -23.83
CA GLY A 162 2.68 0.07 -23.01
C GLY A 162 2.52 1.28 -22.09
N SER A 163 1.35 1.91 -22.03
CA SER A 163 1.04 2.92 -21.03
C SER A 163 0.92 2.31 -19.63
N THR A 164 1.25 3.15 -18.64
CA THR A 164 1.17 2.85 -17.20
C THR A 164 -0.09 3.47 -16.62
N VAL A 165 -0.82 2.70 -15.82
CA VAL A 165 -1.93 3.18 -14.99
C VAL A 165 -1.37 3.44 -13.61
N SER A 166 -1.61 4.62 -13.02
CA SER A 166 -1.01 5.00 -11.75
C SER A 166 -2.00 5.65 -10.77
N HIS A 167 -1.69 5.54 -9.48
CA HIS A 167 -2.43 6.17 -8.40
C HIS A 167 -1.48 6.60 -7.30
N THR A 168 -1.78 7.72 -6.67
CA THR A 168 -1.03 8.23 -5.51
C THR A 168 -1.98 8.60 -4.39
N SER A 169 -1.74 8.04 -3.21
CA SER A 169 -2.40 8.39 -1.95
C SER A 169 -1.43 9.14 -1.02
N TYR A 170 -1.96 10.00 -0.14
CA TYR A 170 -1.17 10.92 0.68
C TYR A 170 -1.44 10.72 2.17
N TYR A 171 -0.40 10.90 2.98
CA TYR A 171 -0.41 10.64 4.42
C TYR A 171 0.42 11.69 5.16
N GLU A 172 -0.10 12.18 6.29
CA GLU A 172 0.62 13.06 7.20
C GLU A 172 1.10 12.25 8.41
N TYR A 173 2.41 12.31 8.69
CA TYR A 173 3.02 11.76 9.89
C TYR A 173 3.32 12.88 10.89
N THR A 174 2.60 12.93 12.00
CA THR A 174 2.69 14.01 12.99
C THR A 174 3.05 13.50 14.39
N GLU A 175 3.52 14.42 15.22
CA GLU A 175 3.64 14.25 16.67
C GLU A 175 2.87 15.38 17.36
N GLU A 176 1.96 15.02 18.26
CA GLU A 176 1.10 15.93 18.99
C GLU A 176 1.20 15.72 20.51
N GLY A 177 0.82 16.74 21.27
CA GLY A 177 0.91 16.72 22.73
C GLY A 177 2.26 17.24 23.23
N GLY A 178 2.62 16.87 24.46
CA GLY A 178 3.83 17.41 25.08
C GLY A 178 3.80 18.94 25.27
N GLU A 179 2.63 19.58 25.27
CA GLU A 179 2.54 21.01 25.57
C GLU A 179 2.93 21.29 27.02
N SER A 180 3.78 22.30 27.19
CA SER A 180 4.21 22.83 28.49
C SER A 180 4.27 24.35 28.42
N GLU A 181 4.20 25.00 29.58
CA GLU A 181 4.25 26.46 29.66
C GLU A 181 5.57 27.00 29.08
N PRO A 182 5.57 28.20 28.45
CA PRO A 182 6.77 28.76 27.83
C PRO A 182 7.94 28.88 28.81
N GLY A 183 9.00 28.10 28.60
CA GLY A 183 10.20 28.10 29.43
C GLY A 183 10.33 26.91 30.40
N GLU A 184 9.37 25.99 30.40
CA GLU A 184 9.46 24.71 31.11
C GLU A 184 9.67 23.55 30.12
N GLN A 185 10.33 22.49 30.60
CA GLN A 185 10.49 21.26 29.85
C GLN A 185 9.20 20.45 30.01
N SER A 186 8.64 19.96 28.90
CA SER A 186 7.43 19.15 28.98
C SER A 186 7.68 17.82 29.67
N GLU A 187 6.92 17.55 30.72
CA GLU A 187 6.85 16.22 31.35
C GLU A 187 5.70 15.38 30.78
N ASN A 188 4.88 15.95 29.88
CA ASN A 188 3.77 15.23 29.28
C ASN A 188 4.26 14.45 28.07
N PRO A 189 3.93 13.15 27.97
CA PRO A 189 4.28 12.36 26.81
C PRO A 189 3.53 12.83 25.55
N THR A 190 4.15 12.63 24.38
CA THR A 190 3.59 12.94 23.06
C THR A 190 2.92 11.72 22.43
N ASN A 191 2.15 11.95 21.37
CA ASN A 191 1.50 10.91 20.57
C ASN A 191 1.81 11.14 19.10
N GLU A 192 2.24 10.10 18.40
CA GLU A 192 2.40 10.16 16.96
C GLU A 192 1.14 9.69 16.22
N ALA A 193 0.93 10.19 15.01
CA ALA A 193 -0.21 9.82 14.19
C ALA A 193 0.18 9.66 12.72
N TRP A 194 -0.42 8.66 12.06
CA TRP A 194 -0.36 8.45 10.62
C TRP A 194 -1.76 8.65 10.02
N THR A 195 -1.96 9.77 9.32
CA THR A 195 -3.30 10.20 8.88
C THR A 195 -3.37 10.31 7.38
N SER A 196 -4.36 9.65 6.75
CA SER A 196 -4.62 9.85 5.32
C SER A 196 -5.18 11.24 5.05
N VAL A 197 -4.61 11.93 4.08
CA VAL A 197 -4.96 13.29 3.66
C VAL A 197 -5.25 13.34 2.16
N PRO A 198 -6.04 14.30 1.65
CA PRO A 198 -6.33 14.38 0.22
C PRO A 198 -5.11 14.79 -0.63
N SER A 199 -4.14 15.46 -0.04
CA SER A 199 -2.92 15.96 -0.69
C SER A 199 -1.90 16.45 0.33
N CYS A 200 -0.61 16.42 -0.02
CA CYS A 200 0.48 17.06 0.73
C CYS A 200 0.55 18.59 0.49
N GLU A 201 -0.55 19.32 0.67
CA GLU A 201 -0.52 20.80 0.59
C GLU A 201 -0.35 21.42 1.97
N ASN A 202 0.67 22.26 2.12
CA ASN A 202 0.85 23.19 3.24
C ASN A 202 -0.10 24.38 3.15
#